data_AF-A0A6N7MAS6-F1
#
_entry.id   AF-A0A6N7MAS6-F1
#
_cell.length_a   1.000
_cell.length_b   1.000
_cell.length_c   1.000
_cell.angle_alpha   90.00
_cell.angle_beta   90.00
_cell.angle_gamma   90.00
#
_symmetry.space_group_name_H-M   'P 1'
#
loop_
_entity.id
_entity.type
_entity.pdbx_description
1 polymer ?
#
loop_
_entity_poly.entity_id
_entity_poly.type
_entity_poly.pdbx_seq_one_letter_code
_entity_poly.pdbx_strand_id
1 'polypeptide(L)'
;MKNIDKIIRNNRELFDTADPDEGHFNRFAAKLKRQKRKNRSLTSYTFLLKAASIAILVTLSFLWTYHNLIKPSPENSGISLSEVSDEYMEVEVYYKQQINLRYGQIRNMDIFSDSIQRSMLLKELSDMDSIYTNLQDELKANPKDKRIINAMIEHYQLKVDVMNQILHQLEQIKNENLIKNKNHESNQI
;
A
#
# COMPACT_ATOMS: atom_id res chain seq x y z
N MET A 1 -62.82 -6.53 -23.62
CA MET A 1 -62.86 -5.35 -24.52
C MET A 1 -61.80 -5.51 -25.60
N LYS A 2 -62.21 -6.04 -26.76
CA LYS A 2 -61.40 -6.16 -27.99
C LYS A 2 -62.34 -5.89 -29.14
N ASN A 3 -62.50 -4.64 -29.58
CA ASN A 3 -63.32 -4.34 -30.77
C ASN A 3 -62.95 -3.03 -31.48
N ILE A 4 -62.00 -2.24 -30.98
CA ILE A 4 -61.59 -1.00 -31.68
C ILE A 4 -60.89 -1.36 -33.00
N ASP A 5 -59.99 -2.35 -32.99
CA ASP A 5 -59.31 -2.80 -34.21
C ASP A 5 -60.28 -3.33 -35.28
N LYS A 6 -61.34 -4.05 -34.86
CA LYS A 6 -62.37 -4.54 -35.79
C LYS A 6 -63.21 -3.39 -36.34
N ILE A 7 -63.57 -2.42 -35.51
CA ILE A 7 -64.33 -1.23 -35.93
C ILE A 7 -63.53 -0.41 -36.93
N ILE A 8 -62.24 -0.18 -36.69
CA ILE A 8 -61.36 0.58 -37.60
C ILE A 8 -61.21 -0.16 -38.93
N ARG A 9 -60.96 -1.48 -38.90
CA ARG A 9 -60.81 -2.27 -40.13
C ARG A 9 -62.09 -2.35 -40.97
N ASN A 10 -63.24 -2.52 -40.32
CA ASN A 10 -64.53 -2.59 -41.01
C ASN A 10 -64.99 -1.24 -41.57
N ASN A 11 -64.44 -0.14 -41.08
CA ASN A 11 -64.77 1.23 -41.50
C ASN A 11 -63.56 1.92 -42.15
N ARG A 12 -62.62 1.17 -42.73
CA ARG A 12 -61.36 1.69 -43.26
C ARG A 12 -61.57 2.81 -44.29
N GLU A 13 -62.60 2.68 -45.13
CA GLU A 13 -62.97 3.69 -46.13
C GLU A 13 -63.32 5.06 -45.53
N LEU A 14 -63.81 5.10 -44.28
CA LEU A 14 -64.09 6.36 -43.57
C LEU A 14 -62.81 7.07 -43.09
N PHE A 15 -61.72 6.32 -42.88
CA PHE A 15 -60.47 6.84 -42.32
C PHE A 15 -59.41 7.14 -43.38
N ASP A 16 -59.42 6.43 -44.51
CA ASP A 16 -58.48 6.63 -45.62
C ASP A 16 -59.03 7.69 -46.62
N THR A 17 -59.55 8.81 -46.10
CA THR A 17 -60.23 9.86 -46.89
C THR A 17 -59.30 10.94 -47.45
N ALA A 18 -58.11 11.11 -46.89
CA ALA A 18 -57.14 12.11 -47.34
C ALA A 18 -55.71 11.61 -47.19
N ASP A 19 -54.87 11.90 -48.18
CA ASP A 19 -53.43 11.71 -48.08
C ASP A 19 -52.81 12.79 -47.18
N PRO A 20 -51.69 12.48 -46.49
CA PRO A 20 -51.02 13.46 -45.66
C PRO A 20 -50.44 14.60 -46.50
N ASP A 21 -50.40 15.81 -45.93
CA ASP A 21 -49.80 16.98 -46.56
C ASP A 21 -48.39 16.70 -47.09
N GLU A 22 -48.02 17.38 -48.18
CA GLU A 22 -46.70 17.29 -48.77
C GLU A 22 -45.60 17.55 -47.73
N GLY A 23 -44.59 16.68 -47.72
CA GLY A 23 -43.48 16.76 -46.77
C GLY A 23 -43.76 16.16 -45.38
N HIS A 24 -44.96 15.62 -45.10
CA HIS A 24 -45.23 14.86 -43.88
C HIS A 24 -44.24 13.70 -43.69
N PHE A 25 -43.98 12.91 -44.72
CA PHE A 25 -43.02 11.80 -44.69
C PHE A 25 -41.59 12.28 -44.37
N ASN A 26 -41.19 13.43 -44.92
CA ASN A 26 -39.88 14.03 -44.63
C ASN A 26 -39.76 14.45 -43.17
N ARG A 27 -40.80 15.09 -42.61
CA ARG A 27 -40.86 15.47 -41.18
C ARG A 27 -40.87 14.24 -40.28
N PHE A 28 -41.62 13.20 -40.65
CA PHE A 28 -41.68 11.94 -39.91
C PHE A 28 -40.33 11.22 -39.92
N ALA A 29 -39.68 11.10 -41.09
CA ALA A 29 -38.34 10.53 -41.23
C ALA A 29 -37.30 11.33 -40.43
N ALA A 30 -37.38 12.66 -40.43
CA ALA A 30 -36.52 13.52 -39.62
C ALA A 30 -36.73 13.27 -38.11
N LYS A 31 -37.99 13.12 -37.66
CA LYS A 31 -38.33 12.81 -36.26
C LYS A 31 -37.79 11.44 -35.83
N LEU A 32 -37.91 10.43 -36.69
CA LEU A 32 -37.33 9.08 -36.50
C LEU A 32 -35.80 9.11 -36.38
N LYS A 33 -35.12 9.83 -37.27
CA LYS A 33 -33.66 10.02 -37.21
C LYS A 33 -33.23 10.72 -35.92
N ARG A 34 -33.99 11.72 -35.45
CA ARG A 34 -33.71 12.45 -34.20
C ARG A 34 -33.85 11.56 -32.97
N GLN A 35 -34.83 10.65 -32.95
CA GLN A 35 -35.03 9.70 -31.84
C GLN A 35 -33.88 8.69 -31.73
N LYS A 36 -33.35 8.17 -32.86
CA LYS A 36 -32.17 7.29 -32.85
C LYS A 36 -30.90 7.96 -32.31
N ARG A 37 -30.77 9.28 -32.45
CA ARG A 37 -29.59 10.05 -31.98
C ARG A 37 -29.59 10.31 -30.47
N LYS A 38 -30.70 10.11 -29.76
CA LYS A 38 -30.78 10.36 -28.30
C LYS A 38 -30.18 9.23 -27.46
N ASN A 39 -29.91 8.06 -28.06
CA ASN A 39 -29.09 7.01 -27.45
C ASN A 39 -27.61 7.28 -27.72
N ARG A 40 -27.08 8.40 -27.22
CA ARG A 40 -25.63 8.48 -27.03
C ARG A 40 -25.27 7.51 -25.92
N SER A 41 -24.84 6.33 -26.36
CA SER A 41 -24.27 5.24 -25.59
C SER A 41 -23.41 5.77 -24.44
N LEU A 42 -23.90 5.62 -23.20
CA LEU A 42 -23.16 5.87 -21.95
C LEU A 42 -21.94 4.95 -21.80
N THR A 43 -21.73 4.04 -22.76
CA THR A 43 -20.68 3.03 -22.74
C THR A 43 -19.28 3.64 -22.81
N SER A 44 -19.08 4.80 -23.46
CA SER A 44 -17.76 5.46 -23.43
C SER A 44 -17.37 5.94 -22.03
N TYR A 45 -18.35 6.40 -21.24
CA TYR A 45 -18.13 6.85 -19.87
C TYR A 45 -17.84 5.67 -18.93
N THR A 46 -18.47 4.51 -19.15
CA THR A 46 -18.18 3.31 -18.36
C THR A 46 -16.82 2.71 -18.70
N PHE A 47 -16.36 2.77 -19.95
CA PHE A 47 -14.99 2.41 -20.31
C PHE A 47 -13.95 3.37 -19.70
N LEU A 48 -14.24 4.68 -19.70
CA LEU A 48 -13.38 5.68 -19.06
C LEU A 48 -13.27 5.45 -17.54
N LEU A 49 -14.40 5.17 -16.87
CA LEU A 49 -14.41 4.87 -15.43
C LEU A 49 -13.63 3.58 -15.09
N LYS A 50 -13.75 2.54 -15.92
CA LYS A 50 -12.97 1.29 -15.75
C LYS A 50 -11.47 1.53 -15.95
N ALA A 51 -11.08 2.33 -16.93
CA ALA A 51 -9.68 2.69 -17.14
C ALA A 51 -9.13 3.51 -15.97
N ALA A 52 -9.92 4.47 -15.46
CA ALA A 52 -9.54 5.29 -14.31
C ALA A 52 -9.37 4.45 -13.03
N SER A 53 -10.25 3.48 -12.76
CA SER A 53 -10.11 2.62 -11.58
C SER A 53 -8.88 1.73 -11.64
N ILE A 54 -8.55 1.17 -12.81
CA ILE A 54 -7.32 0.39 -13.02
C ILE A 54 -6.09 1.28 -12.84
N ALA A 55 -6.09 2.48 -13.43
CA ALA A 55 -4.98 3.42 -13.30
C ALA A 55 -4.74 3.80 -11.83
N ILE A 56 -5.79 4.08 -11.06
CA ILE A 56 -5.71 4.37 -9.62
C ILE A 56 -5.12 3.17 -8.86
N LEU A 57 -5.58 1.95 -9.11
CA LEU A 57 -5.04 0.76 -8.43
C LEU A 57 -3.57 0.52 -8.78
N VAL A 58 -3.18 0.69 -10.04
CA VAL A 58 -1.78 0.56 -10.47
C VAL A 58 -0.92 1.63 -9.84
N THR A 59 -1.37 2.89 -9.80
CA THR A 59 -0.60 3.98 -9.17
C THR A 59 -0.50 3.80 -7.68
N LEU A 60 -1.57 3.44 -6.97
CA LEU A 60 -1.54 3.13 -5.54
C LEU A 60 -0.66 1.91 -5.23
N SER A 61 -0.76 0.84 -6.03
CA SER A 61 0.07 -0.35 -5.85
C SER A 61 1.55 -0.04 -6.09
N PHE A 62 1.85 0.76 -7.12
CA PHE A 62 3.20 1.25 -7.39
C PHE A 62 3.71 2.17 -6.28
N LEU A 63 2.90 3.13 -5.82
CA LEU A 63 3.22 4.01 -4.69
C LEU A 63 3.47 3.22 -3.41
N TRP A 64 2.62 2.23 -3.11
CA TRP A 64 2.75 1.38 -1.93
C TRP A 64 4.02 0.52 -2.00
N THR A 65 4.30 -0.08 -3.17
CA THR A 65 5.51 -0.86 -3.41
C THR A 65 6.75 0.02 -3.32
N TYR A 66 6.72 1.21 -3.93
CA TYR A 66 7.82 2.17 -3.88
C TYR A 66 8.07 2.68 -2.45
N HIS A 67 7.01 2.99 -1.71
CA HIS A 67 7.11 3.47 -0.34
C HIS A 67 7.50 2.39 0.67
N ASN A 68 7.17 1.12 0.46
CA ASN A 68 7.47 0.06 1.43
C ASN A 68 8.70 -0.78 1.07
N LEU A 69 9.06 -0.90 -0.22
CA LEU A 69 10.19 -1.73 -0.65
C LEU A 69 11.41 -0.90 -1.11
N ILE A 70 11.20 0.31 -1.65
CA ILE A 70 12.28 1.10 -2.29
C ILE A 70 12.69 2.30 -1.43
N LYS A 71 11.77 2.86 -0.64
CA LYS A 71 12.07 3.91 0.34
C LYS A 71 11.87 3.38 1.76
N PRO A 72 12.92 3.00 2.51
CA PRO A 72 12.79 2.98 3.96
C PRO A 72 12.37 4.39 4.41
N SER A 73 11.49 4.47 5.41
CA SER A 73 10.81 5.67 5.93
C SER A 73 11.54 7.01 5.72
N PRO A 74 10.84 8.10 5.35
CA PRO A 74 11.44 9.40 5.08
C PRO A 74 11.86 10.16 6.35
N GLU A 75 12.28 9.46 7.40
CA GLU A 75 12.66 10.12 8.65
C GLU A 75 14.06 10.75 8.57
N ASN A 76 14.94 10.26 7.67
CA ASN A 76 16.31 10.77 7.58
C ASN A 76 16.66 11.17 6.14
N SER A 77 16.33 12.41 5.78
CA SER A 77 16.77 13.09 4.54
C SER A 77 18.26 13.50 4.56
N GLY A 78 19.08 12.78 5.33
CA GLY A 78 20.52 12.95 5.44
C GLY A 78 21.27 12.13 4.38
N ILE A 79 22.47 12.57 4.04
CA ILE A 79 23.41 11.81 3.20
C ILE A 79 23.62 10.43 3.85
N SER A 80 23.55 9.38 3.05
CA SER A 80 23.71 8.00 3.53
C SER A 80 24.92 7.35 2.88
N LEU A 81 25.35 6.21 3.42
CA LEU A 81 26.46 5.43 2.87
C LEU A 81 26.26 5.09 1.38
N SER A 82 25.00 4.97 0.95
CA SER A 82 24.61 4.75 -0.44
C SER A 82 25.02 5.88 -1.41
N GLU A 83 25.26 7.10 -0.92
CA GLU A 83 25.71 8.22 -1.77
C GLU A 83 27.24 8.27 -1.95
N VAL A 84 27.98 7.46 -1.20
CA VAL A 84 29.45 7.43 -1.24
C VAL A 84 29.96 6.49 -2.33
N SER A 85 29.48 5.25 -2.35
CA SER A 85 29.79 4.26 -3.39
C SER A 85 28.78 3.10 -3.41
N ASP A 86 28.75 2.34 -4.51
CA ASP A 86 27.85 1.19 -4.66
C ASP A 86 28.14 0.09 -3.63
N GLU A 87 29.40 -0.12 -3.26
CA GLU A 87 29.79 -1.11 -2.24
C GLU A 87 29.25 -0.73 -0.85
N TYR A 88 29.29 0.56 -0.49
CA TYR A 88 28.74 1.03 0.78
C TYR A 88 27.21 1.01 0.81
N MET A 89 26.55 1.21 -0.34
CA MET A 89 25.11 1.01 -0.48
C MET A 89 24.72 -0.43 -0.13
N GLU A 90 25.42 -1.43 -0.65
CA GLU A 90 25.13 -2.84 -0.37
C GLU A 90 25.24 -3.16 1.13
N VAL A 91 26.28 -2.61 1.79
CA VAL A 91 26.48 -2.75 3.22
C VAL A 91 25.34 -2.11 4.02
N GLU A 92 24.94 -0.89 3.67
CA GLU A 92 23.83 -0.18 4.32
C GLU A 92 22.51 -0.96 4.18
N VAL A 93 22.21 -1.44 2.97
CA VAL A 93 21.01 -2.24 2.70
C VAL A 93 21.01 -3.53 3.53
N TYR A 94 22.14 -4.24 3.55
CA TYR A 94 22.29 -5.48 4.33
C TYR A 94 21.98 -5.26 5.81
N TYR A 95 22.61 -4.28 6.45
CA TYR A 95 22.39 -4.03 7.88
C TYR A 95 20.98 -3.52 8.18
N LYS A 96 20.42 -2.63 7.35
CA LYS A 96 19.03 -2.17 7.50
C LYS A 96 18.06 -3.34 7.44
N GLN A 97 18.26 -4.30 6.52
CA GLN A 97 17.44 -5.51 6.46
C GLN A 97 17.58 -6.34 7.74
N GLN A 98 18.80 -6.54 8.24
CA GLN A 98 19.06 -7.29 9.48
C GLN A 98 18.38 -6.65 10.70
N ILE A 99 18.42 -5.32 10.80
CA ILE A 99 17.77 -4.54 11.86
C ILE A 99 16.24 -4.68 11.77
N ASN A 100 15.67 -4.52 10.57
CA ASN A 100 14.23 -4.65 10.35
C ASN A 100 13.70 -6.05 10.71
N LEU A 101 14.43 -7.11 10.35
CA LEU A 101 14.08 -8.48 10.72
C LEU A 101 14.00 -8.65 12.23
N ARG A 102 15.00 -8.14 12.97
CA ARG A 102 15.05 -8.22 14.43
C ARG A 102 13.97 -7.39 15.10
N TYR A 103 13.67 -6.20 14.57
CA TYR A 103 12.53 -5.42 15.03
C TYR A 103 11.22 -6.21 14.90
N GLY A 104 11.03 -6.92 13.80
CA GLY A 104 9.90 -7.82 13.60
C GLY A 104 9.87 -8.95 14.64
N GLN A 105 11.00 -9.58 14.91
CA GLN A 105 11.12 -10.64 15.92
C GLN A 105 10.77 -10.14 17.33
N ILE A 106 11.34 -9.00 17.76
CA ILE A 106 11.07 -8.40 19.08
C ILE A 106 9.59 -8.01 19.20
N ARG A 107 9.02 -7.41 18.15
CA ARG A 107 7.62 -6.97 18.13
C ARG A 107 6.65 -8.15 18.26
N ASN A 108 6.93 -9.24 17.55
CA ASN A 108 6.06 -10.41 17.48
C ASN A 108 6.28 -11.39 18.64
N MET A 109 7.24 -11.12 19.54
CA MET A 109 7.49 -11.98 20.67
C MET A 109 6.41 -11.83 21.73
N ASP A 110 5.76 -12.96 22.03
CA ASP A 110 4.71 -13.08 23.03
C ASP A 110 5.31 -13.33 24.43
N ILE A 111 6.08 -12.35 24.91
CA ILE A 111 6.74 -12.39 26.23
C ILE A 111 6.25 -11.24 27.09
N PHE A 112 5.99 -10.09 26.48
CA PHE A 112 5.49 -8.92 27.19
C PHE A 112 3.99 -9.08 27.44
N SER A 113 3.64 -9.36 28.70
CA SER A 113 2.26 -9.33 29.19
C SER A 113 1.67 -7.91 29.14
N ASP A 114 2.55 -6.91 29.19
CA ASP A 114 2.21 -5.48 29.14
C ASP A 114 2.74 -4.83 27.84
N SER A 115 1.86 -4.16 27.10
CA SER A 115 2.20 -3.49 25.84
C SER A 115 3.16 -2.30 26.05
N ILE A 116 3.21 -1.73 27.26
CA ILE A 116 4.06 -0.58 27.59
C ILE A 116 5.55 -0.97 27.62
N GLN A 117 5.88 -2.13 28.18
CA GLN A 117 7.29 -2.57 28.25
C GLN A 117 7.87 -2.82 26.86
N ARG A 118 7.06 -3.41 25.96
CA ARG A 118 7.42 -3.61 24.56
C ARG A 118 7.64 -2.27 23.85
N SER A 119 6.74 -1.31 24.04
CA SER A 119 6.85 0.00 23.37
C SER A 119 8.04 0.81 23.89
N MET A 120 8.34 0.74 25.18
CA MET A 120 9.55 1.35 25.77
C MET A 120 10.84 0.76 25.19
N LEU A 121 10.94 -0.57 25.09
CA LEU A 121 12.10 -1.22 24.48
C LEU A 121 12.28 -0.83 23.00
N LEU A 122 11.19 -0.83 22.23
CA LEU A 122 11.23 -0.43 20.83
C LEU A 122 11.60 1.04 20.67
N LYS A 123 11.16 1.90 21.59
CA LYS A 123 11.55 3.32 21.62
C LYS A 123 13.04 3.46 21.90
N GLU A 124 13.59 2.75 22.89
CA GLU A 124 15.03 2.81 23.20
C GLU A 124 15.88 2.39 21.99
N LEU A 125 15.49 1.32 21.30
CA LEU A 125 16.15 0.87 20.07
C LEU A 125 16.06 1.89 18.92
N SER A 126 14.98 2.68 18.88
CA SER A 126 14.81 3.79 17.94
C SER A 126 15.68 4.99 18.33
N ASP A 127 15.79 5.28 19.63
CA ASP A 127 16.58 6.41 20.13
C ASP A 127 18.09 6.23 19.84
N MET A 128 18.57 4.98 19.68
CA MET A 128 19.91 4.67 19.21
C MET A 128 20.22 5.20 17.78
N ASP A 129 19.20 5.54 16.98
CA ASP A 129 19.39 6.09 15.63
C ASP A 129 19.88 7.54 15.65
N SER A 130 19.79 8.24 16.79
CA SER A 130 20.33 9.60 16.95
C SER A 130 21.84 9.70 16.70
N ILE A 131 22.60 8.65 17.05
CA ILE A 131 24.04 8.59 16.75
C ILE A 131 24.25 8.52 15.24
N TYR A 132 23.44 7.73 14.53
CA TYR A 132 23.52 7.62 13.08
C TYR A 132 23.20 8.95 12.40
N THR A 133 22.17 9.67 12.86
CA THR A 133 21.83 10.98 12.27
C THR A 133 22.97 11.98 12.40
N ASN A 134 23.69 12.00 13.54
CA ASN A 134 24.87 12.85 13.70
C ASN A 134 25.98 12.47 12.71
N LEU A 135 26.23 11.17 12.52
CA LEU A 135 27.21 10.69 11.55
C LEU A 135 26.82 11.04 10.10
N GLN A 136 25.53 11.08 9.76
CA GLN A 136 25.05 11.53 8.45
C GLN A 136 25.37 13.01 8.21
N ASP A 137 25.21 13.86 9.22
CA ASP A 137 25.54 15.29 9.12
C ASP A 137 27.05 15.51 8.98
N GLU A 138 27.87 14.74 9.71
CA GLU A 138 29.32 14.76 9.57
C GLU A 138 29.78 14.27 8.19
N LEU A 139 29.17 13.19 7.68
CA LEU A 139 29.44 12.66 6.35
C LEU A 139 29.07 13.68 5.28
N LYS A 140 27.99 14.43 5.48
CA LYS A 140 27.60 15.51 4.57
C LYS A 140 28.61 16.64 4.51
N ALA A 141 29.22 16.98 5.64
CA ALA A 141 30.32 17.93 5.67
C ALA A 141 31.61 17.35 5.05
N ASN A 142 31.85 16.04 5.18
CA ASN A 142 33.07 15.37 4.72
C ASN A 142 32.80 14.03 4.00
N PRO A 143 32.31 14.02 2.74
CA PRO A 143 31.80 12.81 2.08
C PRO A 143 32.83 11.69 1.81
N LYS A 144 34.13 12.00 1.91
CA LYS A 144 35.22 11.06 1.64
C LYS A 144 35.97 10.62 2.90
N ASP A 145 35.50 11.04 4.08
CA ASP A 145 36.16 10.65 5.33
C ASP A 145 35.83 9.20 5.69
N LYS A 146 36.81 8.32 5.47
CA LYS A 146 36.71 6.89 5.79
C LYS A 146 36.43 6.63 7.27
N ARG A 147 36.81 7.54 8.16
CA ARG A 147 36.55 7.38 9.61
C ARG A 147 35.06 7.48 9.90
N ILE A 148 34.37 8.43 9.28
CA ILE A 148 32.92 8.60 9.42
C ILE A 148 32.20 7.40 8.81
N ILE A 149 32.61 6.98 7.61
CA ILE A 149 32.06 5.79 6.94
C ILE A 149 32.20 4.54 7.82
N ASN A 150 33.39 4.31 8.37
CA ASN A 150 33.63 3.17 9.28
C ASN A 150 32.79 3.28 10.54
N ALA A 151 32.68 4.47 11.15
CA ALA A 151 31.83 4.69 12.33
C ALA A 151 30.35 4.41 12.04
N MET A 152 29.84 4.73 10.85
CA MET A 152 28.48 4.40 10.43
C MET A 152 28.28 2.88 10.29
N ILE A 153 29.26 2.17 9.73
CA ILE A 153 29.22 0.70 9.62
C ILE A 153 29.31 0.06 11.02
N GLU A 154 30.19 0.54 11.88
CA GLU A 154 30.33 0.08 13.27
C GLU A 154 29.04 0.32 14.08
N HIS A 155 28.37 1.45 13.87
CA HIS A 155 27.05 1.72 14.47
C HIS A 155 26.04 0.66 14.07
N TYR A 156 25.98 0.30 12.78
CA TYR A 156 25.09 -0.76 12.32
C TYR A 156 25.41 -2.12 12.93
N GLN A 157 26.68 -2.49 12.97
CA GLN A 157 27.14 -3.73 13.60
C GLN A 157 26.74 -3.79 15.07
N LEU A 158 27.06 -2.73 15.82
CA LEU A 158 26.73 -2.62 17.23
C LEU A 158 25.22 -2.70 17.46
N LYS A 159 24.41 -2.01 16.64
CA LYS A 159 22.95 -2.07 16.75
C LYS A 159 22.42 -3.48 16.55
N VAL A 160 22.94 -4.19 15.54
CA VAL A 160 22.58 -5.60 15.30
C VAL A 160 22.98 -6.48 16.48
N ASP A 161 24.16 -6.29 17.06
CA ASP A 161 24.65 -7.06 18.20
C ASP A 161 23.81 -6.83 19.46
N VAL A 162 23.47 -5.58 19.75
CA VAL A 162 22.54 -5.23 20.84
C VAL A 162 21.19 -5.90 20.64
N MET A 163 20.62 -5.83 19.43
CA MET A 163 19.35 -6.50 19.14
C MET A 163 19.44 -8.03 19.26
N ASN A 164 20.56 -8.64 18.88
CA ASN A 164 20.80 -10.08 19.09
C ASN A 164 20.82 -10.44 20.57
N GLN A 165 21.51 -9.65 21.40
CA GLN A 165 21.56 -9.87 22.84
C GLN A 165 20.17 -9.75 23.48
N ILE A 166 19.40 -8.74 23.09
CA ILE A 166 18.02 -8.55 23.57
C ILE A 166 17.15 -9.75 23.18
N LEU A 167 17.21 -10.20 21.91
CA LEU A 167 16.48 -11.37 21.46
C LEU A 167 16.86 -12.62 22.25
N HIS A 168 18.16 -12.83 22.50
CA HIS A 168 18.63 -13.96 23.29
C HIS A 168 18.08 -13.95 24.72
N GLN A 169 18.10 -12.80 25.39
CA GLN A 169 17.53 -12.64 26.73
C GLN A 169 16.02 -12.90 26.74
N LEU A 170 15.30 -12.39 25.74
CA LEU A 170 13.87 -12.63 25.58
C LEU A 170 13.57 -14.13 25.37
N GLU A 171 14.33 -14.83 24.54
CA GLU A 171 14.21 -16.28 24.37
C GLU A 171 14.44 -17.06 25.67
N GLN A 172 15.45 -16.67 26.46
CA GLN A 172 15.71 -17.28 27.77
C GLN A 172 14.50 -17.12 28.71
N ILE A 173 13.97 -15.90 28.83
CA ILE A 173 12.79 -15.61 29.67
C ILE A 173 11.58 -16.43 29.21
N LYS A 174 11.35 -16.52 27.90
CA LYS A 174 10.27 -17.34 27.34
C LYS A 174 10.42 -18.81 27.74
N ASN A 175 11.61 -19.37 27.59
CA ASN A 175 11.88 -20.78 27.90
C ASN A 175 11.73 -21.08 29.40
N GLU A 176 12.19 -20.19 30.27
CA GLU A 176 11.98 -20.32 31.72
C GLU A 176 10.50 -20.33 32.10
N ASN A 177 9.69 -19.45 31.51
CA ASN A 177 8.25 -19.40 31.74
C ASN A 177 7.55 -20.70 31.29
N LEU A 178 7.98 -21.28 30.17
CA LEU A 178 7.46 -22.57 29.68
C LEU A 178 7.80 -23.73 30.63
N ILE A 179 9.02 -23.75 31.18
CA ILE A 179 9.45 -24.79 32.13
C ILE A 179 8.67 -24.69 33.44
N LYS A 180 8.48 -23.47 33.98
CA LYS A 180 7.68 -23.25 35.20
C LYS A 180 6.25 -23.76 35.03
N ASN A 181 5.58 -23.45 33.92
CA ASN A 181 4.22 -23.90 33.66
C ASN A 181 4.10 -25.44 33.63
N LYS A 182 5.03 -26.16 32.99
CA LYS A 182 5.03 -27.63 32.96
C LYS A 182 5.21 -28.27 34.34
N ASN A 183 6.03 -27.66 35.20
CA ASN A 183 6.27 -28.16 36.56
C ASN A 183 5.05 -27.94 37.49
N HIS A 184 4.22 -26.92 37.21
CA HIS A 184 2.98 -26.70 37.94
C HIS A 184 1.88 -27.72 37.56
N GLU A 185 1.82 -28.14 36.30
CA GLU A 185 0.86 -29.18 35.86
C GLU A 185 1.23 -30.58 36.34
N SER A 186 2.52 -30.90 36.46
CA SER A 186 2.99 -32.24 36.88
C SER A 186 2.94 -32.48 38.40
N ASN A 187 2.89 -31.43 39.22
CA ASN A 187 2.73 -31.52 40.69
C ASN A 187 1.26 -31.49 41.15
N GLN A 188 0.29 -31.49 40.22
CA GLN A 188 -1.14 -31.52 40.52
C GLN A 188 -1.81 -32.87 40.15
N ILE A 189 -1.02 -33.90 39.86
CA ILE A 189 -1.46 -35.29 39.62
C ILE A 189 -0.90 -36.15 40.74
#